data_AF-A0A2X3W2K2-F1
#
_entry.id   AF-A0A2X3W2K2-F1
#
_cell.length_a   1.000
_cell.length_b   1.000
_cell.length_c   1.000
_cell.angle_alpha   90.00
_cell.angle_beta   90.00
_cell.angle_gamma   90.00
#
_symmetry.space_group_name_H-M   'P 1'
#
loop_
_entity.id
_entity.type
_entity.pdbx_description
1 polymer ?
#
loop_
_entity_poly.entity_id
_entity_poly.type
_entity_poly.pdbx_seq_one_letter_code
_entity_poly.pdbx_strand_id
1 'polypeptide(L)'
;MDNQISILVNSDSDSADMPFYIKLTKLPKTCEILVRMTLHYYYCINAPMTLSLKSPWVCEAMYVSDSNGNINLETSIGLSKYGEIKSSMDLYFNCHPEKLIKSQLSNDFSEIPLSKDVLVKIEVFQNKELIGNRLFKRYYQLPNVISKEIRLEHAFARLFYISSNRKLPAIIVLSGSEGRIEKAQNIAQVLANHGFATIAVAYFALEGLPQYLQKIPLEVVKETIDALKKNPHIDSDRIGIYGRSKGAEMALLAGTYFKEIKCLVLNSPSSQVLEGLNRWRNSKTSTWTLQTKEIPYRPFKFRDLIFQKIGWRRERQAYLEYDIAAEYLSGPILQIASKRDEVWDAELSSQNIEKRLKKYRFPFYHEKLIYNSCGHMMTIAYQPNHRYSKRSWKEIMNESNDSWKRTVGFYKERL
;
A
#
# COMPACT_ATOMS: atom_id res chain seq x y z
N MET A 1 29.89 37.85 -5.98
CA MET A 1 30.13 36.52 -5.40
C MET A 1 28.77 35.89 -5.20
N ASP A 2 28.40 35.00 -6.12
CA ASP A 2 27.06 34.42 -6.20
C ASP A 2 26.76 33.59 -4.95
N ASN A 3 26.00 34.17 -4.02
CA ASN A 3 25.43 33.46 -2.88
C ASN A 3 24.27 32.60 -3.38
N GLN A 4 24.58 31.58 -4.17
CA GLN A 4 23.59 30.59 -4.57
C GLN A 4 23.15 29.83 -3.32
N ILE A 5 21.84 29.86 -3.06
CA ILE A 5 21.23 29.16 -1.93
C ILE A 5 21.55 27.67 -2.04
N SER A 6 21.87 27.05 -0.90
CA SER A 6 22.13 25.63 -0.85
C SER A 6 20.94 24.91 -0.23
N ILE A 7 20.37 23.98 -1.01
CA ILE A 7 19.27 23.09 -0.62
C ILE A 7 19.90 21.71 -0.37
N LEU A 8 20.04 21.30 0.88
CA LEU A 8 20.57 20.01 1.29
C LEU A 8 19.43 19.02 1.49
N VAL A 9 19.56 17.82 0.94
CA VAL A 9 18.61 16.71 1.09
C VAL A 9 19.39 15.50 1.58
N ASN A 10 19.05 15.01 2.77
CA ASN A 10 19.66 13.84 3.40
C ASN A 10 18.61 12.73 3.58
N SER A 11 19.00 11.48 3.44
CA SER A 11 18.14 10.32 3.67
C SER A 11 19.01 9.08 3.86
N ASP A 12 18.56 8.14 4.70
CA ASP A 12 19.25 6.86 4.90
C ASP A 12 19.08 5.91 3.70
N SER A 13 18.07 6.15 2.87
CA SER A 13 17.75 5.35 1.70
C SER A 13 16.87 6.14 0.74
N ASP A 14 17.06 5.97 -0.57
CA ASP A 14 16.24 6.64 -1.58
C ASP A 14 14.86 5.98 -1.79
N SER A 15 14.51 4.94 -1.01
CA SER A 15 13.21 4.26 -1.10
C SER A 15 12.04 5.21 -0.78
N ALA A 16 10.93 5.09 -1.51
CA ALA A 16 9.76 5.96 -1.40
C ALA A 16 9.01 5.86 -0.05
N ASP A 17 9.27 4.81 0.72
CA ASP A 17 8.72 4.59 2.07
C ASP A 17 9.67 5.01 3.20
N MET A 18 10.83 5.55 2.87
CA MET A 18 11.80 6.10 3.83
C MET A 18 11.71 7.63 3.86
N PRO A 19 11.93 8.27 5.02
CA PRO A 19 11.92 9.73 5.11
C PRO A 19 13.17 10.34 4.46
N PHE A 20 13.07 11.61 4.09
CA PHE A 20 14.20 12.47 3.75
C PHE A 20 14.09 13.79 4.52
N TYR A 21 15.19 14.51 4.64
CA TYR A 21 15.33 15.69 5.48
C TYR A 21 15.90 16.84 4.66
N ILE A 22 15.25 18.00 4.69
CA ILE A 22 15.63 19.19 3.91
C ILE A 22 16.19 20.27 4.85
N LYS A 23 17.36 20.80 4.48
CA LYS A 23 17.94 21.99 5.09
C LYS A 23 18.30 23.02 4.02
N LEU A 24 17.84 24.25 4.21
CA LEU A 24 18.16 25.40 3.37
C LEU A 24 19.20 26.25 4.10
N THR A 25 20.23 26.71 3.38
CA THR A 25 21.30 27.56 3.92
C THR A 25 21.66 28.66 2.93
N LYS A 26 22.35 29.70 3.42
CA LYS A 26 22.70 30.90 2.63
C LYS A 26 21.47 31.68 2.15
N LEU A 27 20.38 31.61 2.90
CA LEU A 27 19.19 32.44 2.67
C LEU A 27 19.45 33.87 3.17
N PRO A 28 18.68 34.84 2.66
CA PRO A 28 18.48 36.12 3.33
C PRO A 28 18.08 35.88 4.79
N LYS A 29 18.67 36.61 5.73
CA LYS A 29 18.49 36.38 7.17
C LYS A 29 17.16 36.94 7.65
N THR A 30 16.49 36.25 8.57
CA THR A 30 15.23 36.73 9.20
C THR A 30 14.16 37.16 8.19
N CYS A 31 14.12 36.50 7.04
CA CYS A 31 13.17 36.76 5.96
C CYS A 31 12.17 35.63 5.80
N GLU A 32 10.98 35.98 5.33
CA GLU A 32 9.98 35.04 4.84
C GLU A 32 10.45 34.35 3.56
N ILE A 33 10.33 33.02 3.54
CA ILE A 33 10.75 32.15 2.45
C ILE A 33 9.62 31.17 2.15
N LEU A 34 9.17 31.16 0.89
CA LEU A 34 8.22 30.16 0.41
C LEU A 34 9.01 28.93 -0.07
N VAL A 35 8.70 27.76 0.48
CA VAL A 35 9.22 26.48 0.00
C VAL A 35 8.08 25.75 -0.70
N ARG A 36 8.27 25.45 -1.99
CA ARG A 36 7.36 24.65 -2.80
C ARG A 36 7.98 23.28 -3.07
N MET A 37 7.24 22.23 -2.77
CA MET A 37 7.55 20.86 -3.20
C MET A 37 6.62 20.47 -4.34
N THR A 38 7.19 19.93 -5.42
CA THR A 38 6.44 19.37 -6.54
C THR A 38 6.88 17.93 -6.82
N LEU A 39 5.92 17.02 -6.93
CA LEU A 39 6.13 15.62 -7.32
C LEU A 39 5.73 15.45 -8.78
N HIS A 40 6.68 15.01 -9.61
CA HIS A 40 6.47 14.71 -11.03
C HIS A 40 6.53 13.21 -11.28
N TYR A 41 5.78 12.76 -12.30
CA TYR A 41 5.66 11.34 -12.68
C TYR A 41 5.19 10.46 -11.53
N TYR A 42 4.32 11.02 -10.67
CA TYR A 42 4.01 10.46 -9.38
C TYR A 42 2.81 9.48 -9.44
N TYR A 43 3.06 8.22 -9.10
CA TYR A 43 1.99 7.24 -8.86
C TYR A 43 1.63 7.21 -7.37
N CYS A 44 0.56 7.90 -6.98
CA CYS A 44 0.05 7.80 -5.62
C CYS A 44 -0.90 6.60 -5.48
N ILE A 45 -0.50 5.57 -4.73
CA ILE A 45 -1.32 4.36 -4.50
C ILE A 45 -2.69 4.64 -3.86
N ASN A 46 -2.82 5.76 -3.13
CA ASN A 46 -4.05 6.19 -2.48
C ASN A 46 -4.94 7.07 -3.38
N ALA A 47 -4.46 7.45 -4.57
CA ALA A 47 -5.24 8.18 -5.57
C ALA A 47 -5.96 7.22 -6.55
N PRO A 48 -6.96 7.70 -7.30
CA PRO A 48 -7.54 6.93 -8.40
C PRO A 48 -6.46 6.53 -9.41
N MET A 49 -6.46 5.27 -9.86
CA MET A 49 -5.47 4.79 -10.86
C MET A 49 -5.53 5.55 -12.18
N THR A 50 -6.68 6.16 -12.49
CA THR A 50 -6.86 6.97 -13.70
C THR A 50 -6.23 8.36 -13.60
N LEU A 51 -5.73 8.79 -12.44
CA LEU A 51 -4.97 10.02 -12.34
C LEU A 51 -3.63 9.86 -13.07
N SER A 52 -3.39 10.72 -14.06
CA SER A 52 -2.20 10.67 -14.90
C SER A 52 -0.94 10.93 -14.08
N LEU A 53 0.13 10.18 -14.36
CA LEU A 53 1.48 10.45 -13.83
C LEU A 53 1.99 11.85 -14.22
N LYS A 54 1.43 12.45 -15.28
CA LYS A 54 1.77 13.81 -15.73
C LYS A 54 1.12 14.91 -14.88
N SER A 55 0.17 14.58 -13.99
CA SER A 55 -0.38 15.54 -13.04
C SER A 55 0.68 15.87 -11.99
N PRO A 56 1.20 17.12 -11.91
CA PRO A 56 2.10 17.51 -10.85
C PRO A 56 1.34 17.56 -9.52
N TRP A 57 1.96 17.06 -8.46
CA TRP A 57 1.44 17.20 -7.10
C TRP A 57 2.24 18.25 -6.35
N VAL A 58 1.58 19.23 -5.75
CA VAL A 58 2.24 20.39 -5.17
C VAL A 58 1.82 20.58 -3.71
N CYS A 59 2.78 20.95 -2.86
CA CYS A 59 2.54 21.57 -1.56
C CYS A 59 3.48 22.76 -1.37
N GLU A 60 2.99 23.76 -0.66
CA GLU A 60 3.73 24.99 -0.36
C GLU A 60 3.62 25.31 1.12
N ALA A 61 4.71 25.80 1.70
CA ALA A 61 4.71 26.34 3.06
C ALA A 61 5.63 27.55 3.17
N MET A 62 5.17 28.54 3.93
CA MET A 62 5.94 29.73 4.30
C MET A 62 6.74 29.46 5.57
N TYR A 63 8.01 29.82 5.55
CA TYR A 63 8.94 29.71 6.67
C TYR A 63 9.62 31.05 6.92
N VAL A 64 10.22 31.21 8.10
CA VAL A 64 11.12 32.32 8.39
C VAL A 64 12.53 31.76 8.61
N SER A 65 13.49 32.30 7.87
CA SER A 65 14.91 31.97 8.03
C SER A 65 15.47 32.50 9.35
N ASP A 66 16.43 31.78 9.94
CA ASP A 66 17.08 32.22 11.17
C ASP A 66 18.05 33.41 10.94
N SER A 67 18.68 33.89 12.01
CA SER A 67 19.68 34.97 11.97
C SER A 67 20.97 34.61 11.19
N ASN A 68 21.14 33.33 10.87
CA ASN A 68 22.24 32.80 10.07
C ASN A 68 21.82 32.51 8.61
N GLY A 69 20.57 32.75 8.24
CA GLY A 69 20.07 32.47 6.89
C GLY A 69 19.83 30.98 6.65
N ASN A 70 19.39 30.24 7.66
CA ASN A 70 19.07 28.83 7.54
C ASN A 70 17.59 28.54 7.84
N ILE A 71 17.08 27.48 7.21
CA ILE A 71 15.82 26.82 7.56
C ILE A 71 16.12 25.32 7.61
N ASN A 72 15.81 24.67 8.73
CA ASN A 72 15.82 23.22 8.84
C ASN A 72 14.38 22.76 8.99
N LEU A 73 13.84 22.04 8.00
CA LEU A 73 12.41 21.69 7.98
C LEU A 73 12.00 20.77 9.15
N GLU A 74 12.96 20.13 9.82
CA GLU A 74 12.72 19.28 10.99
C GLU A 74 12.61 20.05 12.31
N THR A 75 13.01 21.33 12.34
CA THR A 75 12.97 22.17 13.54
C THR A 75 12.24 23.49 13.33
N SER A 76 12.14 23.95 12.09
CA SER A 76 11.41 25.15 11.70
C SER A 76 9.94 24.81 11.43
N ILE A 77 9.02 25.63 11.93
CA ILE A 77 7.59 25.48 11.65
C ILE A 77 7.24 26.28 10.40
N GLY A 78 6.75 25.59 9.37
CA GLY A 78 6.20 26.19 8.18
C GLY A 78 4.69 26.32 8.24
N LEU A 79 4.12 27.33 7.59
CA LEU A 79 2.68 27.53 7.48
C LEU A 79 2.22 27.25 6.05
N SER A 80 1.34 26.26 5.89
CA SER A 80 0.69 25.91 4.63
C SER A 80 -0.82 26.14 4.73
N LYS A 81 -1.52 26.07 3.60
CA LYS A 81 -2.99 26.03 3.58
C LYS A 81 -3.60 24.81 4.30
N TYR A 82 -2.79 23.80 4.61
CA TYR A 82 -3.17 22.59 5.34
C TYR A 82 -2.79 22.63 6.83
N GLY A 83 -2.30 23.77 7.31
CA GLY A 83 -1.81 23.98 8.67
C GLY A 83 -0.29 23.91 8.78
N GLU A 84 0.17 23.67 10.01
CA GLU A 84 1.59 23.66 10.37
C GLU A 84 2.33 22.45 9.77
N ILE A 85 3.39 22.74 9.01
CA ILE A 85 4.35 21.79 8.43
C ILE A 85 5.60 21.79 9.32
N LYS A 86 5.88 20.68 10.00
CA LYS A 86 6.97 20.55 10.98
C LYS A 86 8.05 19.54 10.58
N SER A 87 7.95 18.99 9.37
CA SER A 87 8.95 18.10 8.80
C SER A 87 8.96 18.19 7.28
N SER A 88 10.03 17.70 6.67
CA SER A 88 10.11 17.52 5.21
C SER A 88 9.04 16.56 4.69
N MET A 89 8.70 15.54 5.50
CA MET A 89 7.68 14.56 5.15
C MET A 89 6.25 15.07 5.35
N ASP A 90 6.02 16.05 6.23
CA ASP A 90 4.75 16.78 6.33
C ASP A 90 4.47 17.50 5.00
N LEU A 91 5.50 18.15 4.42
CA LEU A 91 5.39 18.84 3.14
C LEU A 91 5.11 17.85 1.98
N TYR A 92 5.80 16.70 1.99
CA TYR A 92 5.59 15.62 1.01
C TYR A 92 4.17 15.04 1.09
N PHE A 93 3.73 14.65 2.29
CA PHE A 93 2.42 14.04 2.51
C PHE A 93 1.26 14.96 2.14
N ASN A 94 1.44 16.27 2.30
CA ASN A 94 0.44 17.28 1.92
C ASN A 94 0.55 17.75 0.46
N CYS A 95 1.38 17.12 -0.39
CA CYS A 95 1.31 17.36 -1.84
C CYS A 95 -0.04 16.91 -2.39
N HIS A 96 -0.67 17.71 -3.26
CA HIS A 96 -1.96 17.41 -3.90
C HIS A 96 -1.87 17.65 -5.41
N PRO A 97 -2.62 16.91 -6.24
CA PRO A 97 -2.63 17.15 -7.68
C PRO A 97 -3.11 18.57 -7.97
N GLU A 98 -2.25 19.39 -8.58
CA GLU A 98 -2.60 20.77 -8.96
C GLU A 98 -3.71 20.77 -10.03
N LYS A 99 -3.67 19.78 -10.92
CA LYS A 99 -4.68 19.54 -11.95
C LYS A 99 -5.04 18.06 -12.01
N LEU A 100 -6.33 17.77 -12.07
CA LEU A 100 -6.85 16.40 -12.23
C LEU A 100 -6.83 15.99 -13.71
N ILE A 101 -5.67 15.57 -14.20
CA ILE A 101 -5.50 15.06 -15.56
C ILE A 101 -5.82 13.57 -15.53
N LYS A 102 -6.91 13.16 -16.19
CA LYS A 102 -7.24 11.74 -16.34
C LYS A 102 -6.40 11.12 -17.45
N SER A 103 -6.03 9.85 -17.25
CA SER A 103 -5.35 9.01 -18.24
C SER A 103 -6.19 7.78 -18.52
N GLN A 104 -6.14 7.32 -19.78
CA GLN A 104 -6.68 6.03 -20.15
C GLN A 104 -5.68 4.95 -19.73
N LEU A 105 -6.19 3.90 -19.10
CA LEU A 105 -5.39 2.75 -18.68
C LEU A 105 -5.41 1.71 -19.80
N SER A 106 -4.23 1.26 -20.23
CA SER A 106 -4.14 0.12 -21.14
C SER A 106 -4.61 -1.16 -20.44
N ASN A 107 -5.35 -2.01 -21.14
CA ASN A 107 -5.71 -3.33 -20.62
C ASN A 107 -4.66 -4.40 -20.97
N ASP A 108 -3.71 -4.08 -21.84
CA ASP A 108 -2.56 -4.94 -22.10
C ASP A 108 -1.61 -4.86 -20.90
N PHE A 109 -1.34 -6.02 -20.32
CA PHE A 109 -0.41 -6.19 -19.22
C PHE A 109 0.99 -5.63 -19.53
N SER A 110 1.49 -5.85 -20.74
CA SER A 110 2.85 -5.47 -21.14
C SER A 110 3.04 -3.95 -21.25
N GLU A 111 1.96 -3.20 -21.44
CA GLU A 111 1.97 -1.74 -21.55
C GLU A 111 1.85 -1.04 -20.18
N ILE A 112 1.57 -1.77 -19.10
CA ILE A 112 1.41 -1.16 -17.77
C ILE A 112 2.77 -0.69 -17.25
N PRO A 113 2.98 0.61 -17.00
CA PRO A 113 4.27 1.13 -16.58
C PRO A 113 4.65 0.63 -15.18
N LEU A 114 5.97 0.48 -14.97
CA LEU A 114 6.50 0.11 -13.66
C LEU A 114 6.38 1.24 -12.62
N SER A 115 6.30 2.50 -13.05
CA SER A 115 6.26 3.67 -12.16
C SER A 115 7.33 3.59 -11.05
N LYS A 116 8.59 3.36 -11.45
CA LYS A 116 9.68 2.97 -10.55
C LYS A 116 10.08 4.05 -9.56
N ASP A 117 9.90 5.32 -9.93
CA ASP A 117 10.42 6.46 -9.19
C ASP A 117 9.51 7.68 -9.28
N VAL A 118 9.76 8.61 -8.36
CA VAL A 118 9.11 9.90 -8.21
C VAL A 118 10.18 10.97 -8.28
N LEU A 119 10.02 11.95 -9.16
CA LEU A 119 10.92 13.10 -9.23
C LEU A 119 10.39 14.19 -8.31
N VAL A 120 11.14 14.48 -7.25
CA VAL A 120 10.82 15.52 -6.26
C VAL A 120 11.61 16.78 -6.60
N LYS A 121 10.89 17.88 -6.84
CA LYS A 121 11.44 19.22 -7.05
C LYS A 121 11.15 20.07 -5.82
N ILE A 122 12.20 20.67 -5.27
CA ILE A 122 12.11 21.71 -4.25
C ILE A 122 12.45 23.04 -4.91
N GLU A 123 11.59 24.02 -4.73
CA GLU A 123 11.78 25.39 -5.19
C GLU A 123 11.66 26.33 -3.98
N VAL A 124 12.56 27.31 -3.92
CA VAL A 124 12.65 28.27 -2.82
C VAL A 124 12.44 29.65 -3.41
N PHE A 125 11.46 30.39 -2.89
CA PHE A 125 11.14 31.73 -3.35
C PHE A 125 11.26 32.76 -2.21
N GLN A 126 11.71 33.95 -2.57
CA GLN A 126 11.62 35.16 -1.75
C GLN A 126 10.92 36.24 -2.58
N ASN A 127 9.94 36.92 -2.01
CA ASN A 127 9.19 37.97 -2.72
C ASN A 127 8.66 37.54 -4.11
N LYS A 128 8.27 36.26 -4.24
CA LYS A 128 7.82 35.60 -5.49
C LYS A 128 8.91 35.33 -6.54
N GLU A 129 10.16 35.69 -6.28
CA GLU A 129 11.29 35.35 -7.15
C GLU A 129 11.89 34.00 -6.76
N LEU A 130 12.19 33.16 -7.75
CA LEU A 130 12.85 31.88 -7.54
C LEU A 130 14.33 32.12 -7.23
N ILE A 131 14.74 31.80 -6.01
CA ILE A 131 16.12 32.05 -5.53
C ILE A 131 16.94 30.76 -5.43
N GLY A 132 16.30 29.60 -5.49
CA GLY A 132 16.98 28.30 -5.54
C GLY A 132 16.04 27.15 -5.87
N ASN A 133 16.58 26.08 -6.46
CA ASN A 133 15.84 24.84 -6.66
C ASN A 133 16.75 23.61 -6.59
N ARG A 134 16.16 22.45 -6.30
CA ARG A 134 16.83 21.16 -6.29
C ARG A 134 15.89 20.06 -6.75
N LEU A 135 16.43 19.10 -7.51
CA LEU A 135 15.73 17.93 -7.99
C LEU A 135 16.41 16.67 -7.44
N PHE A 136 15.61 15.70 -7.00
CA PHE A 136 16.08 14.39 -6.59
C PHE A 136 15.00 13.33 -6.78
N LYS A 137 15.37 12.05 -6.76
CA LYS A 137 14.46 10.94 -6.97
C LYS A 137 14.17 10.20 -5.66
N ARG A 138 12.95 9.69 -5.53
CA ARG A 138 12.56 8.65 -4.57
C ARG A 138 12.08 7.43 -5.35
N TYR A 139 12.39 6.22 -4.88
CA TYR A 139 12.17 5.00 -5.65
C TYR A 139 11.14 4.10 -5.00
N TYR A 140 10.08 3.75 -5.72
CA TYR A 140 9.30 2.57 -5.39
C TYR A 140 10.10 1.31 -5.68
N GLN A 141 10.83 1.28 -6.79
CA GLN A 141 11.77 0.23 -7.16
C GLN A 141 13.18 0.81 -7.22
N LEU A 142 14.04 0.47 -6.27
CA LEU A 142 15.44 0.92 -6.27
C LEU A 142 16.16 0.48 -7.56
N PRO A 143 17.17 1.23 -8.04
CA PRO A 143 17.86 0.93 -9.31
C PRO A 143 18.47 -0.48 -9.40
N ASN A 144 18.82 -1.09 -8.27
CA ASN A 144 19.38 -2.44 -8.19
C ASN A 144 18.31 -3.56 -8.12
N VAL A 145 17.02 -3.22 -8.04
CA VAL A 145 15.93 -4.21 -8.05
C VAL A 145 15.61 -4.61 -9.48
N ILE A 146 15.72 -5.91 -9.76
CA ILE A 146 15.37 -6.54 -11.02
C ILE A 146 13.86 -6.82 -11.04
N SER A 147 13.21 -6.58 -12.17
CA SER A 147 11.80 -6.91 -12.41
C SER A 147 11.65 -7.89 -13.56
N LYS A 148 10.81 -8.94 -13.40
CA LYS A 148 10.50 -9.92 -14.45
C LYS A 148 8.99 -10.14 -14.54
N GLU A 149 8.46 -10.11 -15.75
CA GLU A 149 7.08 -10.51 -16.02
C GLU A 149 6.93 -12.03 -16.08
N ILE A 150 5.84 -12.53 -15.53
CA ILE A 150 5.50 -13.94 -15.46
C ILE A 150 4.03 -14.08 -15.86
N ARG A 151 3.75 -14.93 -16.85
CA ARG A 151 2.39 -15.33 -17.18
C ARG A 151 2.11 -16.67 -16.51
N LEU A 152 1.08 -16.69 -15.68
CA LEU A 152 0.54 -17.89 -15.05
C LEU A 152 -0.68 -18.36 -15.87
N GLU A 153 -1.29 -19.46 -15.46
CA GLU A 153 -2.46 -20.01 -16.17
C GLU A 153 -3.68 -19.10 -15.96
N HIS A 154 -3.88 -18.64 -14.73
CA HIS A 154 -5.06 -17.83 -14.36
C HIS A 154 -4.73 -16.40 -13.94
N ALA A 155 -3.47 -15.97 -14.07
CA ALA A 155 -3.02 -14.65 -13.64
C ALA A 155 -1.80 -14.15 -14.40
N PHE A 156 -1.56 -12.85 -14.32
CA PHE A 156 -0.28 -12.25 -14.70
C PHE A 156 0.44 -11.75 -13.46
N ALA A 157 1.76 -11.80 -13.48
CA ALA A 157 2.56 -11.42 -12.33
C ALA A 157 3.83 -10.68 -12.72
N ARG A 158 4.32 -9.85 -11.79
CA ARG A 158 5.66 -9.22 -11.87
C ARG A 158 6.45 -9.57 -10.61
N LEU A 159 7.58 -10.25 -10.81
CA LEU A 159 8.53 -10.58 -9.76
C LEU A 159 9.59 -9.47 -9.64
N PHE A 160 9.85 -9.02 -8.42
CA PHE A 160 10.87 -8.04 -8.07
C PHE A 160 11.86 -8.66 -7.08
N TYR A 161 13.16 -8.50 -7.32
CA TYR A 161 14.19 -8.99 -6.40
C TYR A 161 15.54 -8.30 -6.64
N ILE A 162 16.39 -8.29 -5.61
CA ILE A 162 17.79 -7.88 -5.72
C ILE A 162 18.62 -9.14 -5.90
N SER A 163 19.42 -9.22 -6.97
CA SER A 163 20.28 -10.39 -7.16
C SER A 163 21.28 -10.50 -6.01
N SER A 164 21.36 -11.68 -5.41
CA SER A 164 22.24 -11.94 -4.28
C SER A 164 22.73 -13.38 -4.28
N ASN A 165 23.85 -13.65 -3.60
CA ASN A 165 24.37 -15.01 -3.41
C ASN A 165 23.52 -15.84 -2.45
N ARG A 166 22.56 -15.23 -1.75
CA ARG A 166 21.62 -15.91 -0.86
C ARG A 166 20.24 -15.97 -1.51
N LYS A 167 19.55 -17.08 -1.26
CA LYS A 167 18.13 -17.20 -1.59
C LYS A 167 17.31 -16.26 -0.71
N LEU A 168 16.37 -15.56 -1.33
CA LEU A 168 15.56 -14.53 -0.68
C LEU A 168 14.24 -15.12 -0.18
N PRO A 169 13.76 -14.74 1.02
CA PRO A 169 12.37 -14.96 1.38
C PRO A 169 11.46 -14.23 0.37
N ALA A 170 10.36 -14.87 -0.03
CA ALA A 170 9.46 -14.36 -1.05
C ALA A 170 8.12 -13.90 -0.48
N ILE A 171 7.54 -12.83 -1.02
CA ILE A 171 6.22 -12.33 -0.62
C ILE A 171 5.32 -12.22 -1.85
N ILE A 172 4.19 -12.94 -1.83
CA ILE A 172 3.10 -12.77 -2.80
C ILE A 172 2.29 -11.53 -2.42
N VAL A 173 2.00 -10.64 -3.36
CA VAL A 173 1.28 -9.38 -3.10
C VAL A 173 -0.03 -9.33 -3.90
N LEU A 174 -1.14 -9.28 -3.17
CA LEU A 174 -2.50 -9.26 -3.72
C LEU A 174 -3.21 -7.92 -3.44
N SER A 175 -3.69 -7.27 -4.50
CA SER A 175 -4.52 -6.06 -4.41
C SER A 175 -6.00 -6.38 -4.12
N GLY A 176 -6.84 -5.36 -4.03
CA GLY A 176 -8.27 -5.46 -3.73
C GLY A 176 -9.17 -5.50 -4.96
N SER A 177 -10.37 -4.94 -4.81
CA SER A 177 -11.40 -4.92 -5.85
C SER A 177 -11.13 -3.95 -7.01
N GLU A 178 -10.01 -3.22 -6.97
CA GLU A 178 -9.58 -2.35 -8.06
C GLU A 178 -9.16 -3.12 -9.32
N GLY A 179 -8.75 -4.37 -9.17
CA GLY A 179 -8.20 -5.20 -10.26
C GLY A 179 -6.85 -4.72 -10.76
N ARG A 180 -6.41 -5.31 -11.87
CA ARG A 180 -5.14 -4.97 -12.53
C ARG A 180 -3.93 -5.20 -11.60
N ILE A 181 -2.75 -4.69 -11.95
CA ILE A 181 -1.49 -4.97 -11.22
C ILE A 181 -0.96 -3.78 -10.43
N GLU A 182 -1.30 -2.55 -10.79
CA GLU A 182 -0.57 -1.33 -10.41
C GLU A 182 -0.38 -1.17 -8.89
N LYS A 183 -1.44 -1.40 -8.10
CA LYS A 183 -1.36 -1.30 -6.64
C LYS A 183 -0.52 -2.43 -6.01
N ALA A 184 -0.72 -3.67 -6.48
CA ALA A 184 0.07 -4.81 -6.01
C ALA A 184 1.55 -4.64 -6.37
N GLN A 185 1.82 -4.16 -7.59
CA GLN A 185 3.15 -3.83 -8.08
C GLN A 185 3.82 -2.78 -7.20
N ASN A 186 3.14 -1.68 -6.90
CA ASN A 186 3.74 -0.61 -6.10
C ASN A 186 4.13 -1.08 -4.69
N ILE A 187 3.29 -1.90 -4.05
CA ILE A 187 3.58 -2.54 -2.76
C ILE A 187 4.75 -3.53 -2.89
N ALA A 188 4.75 -4.37 -3.93
CA ALA A 188 5.79 -5.36 -4.17
C ALA A 188 7.16 -4.71 -4.41
N GLN A 189 7.23 -3.66 -5.22
CA GLN A 189 8.45 -2.90 -5.49
C GLN A 189 9.07 -2.36 -4.19
N VAL A 190 8.25 -1.74 -3.33
CA VAL A 190 8.75 -1.18 -2.07
C VAL A 190 9.20 -2.28 -1.11
N LEU A 191 8.44 -3.37 -0.99
CA LEU A 191 8.88 -4.52 -0.19
C LEU A 191 10.18 -5.14 -0.72
N ALA A 192 10.42 -5.15 -2.04
CA ALA A 192 11.69 -5.61 -2.60
C ALA A 192 12.89 -4.76 -2.18
N ASN A 193 12.70 -3.45 -1.95
CA ASN A 193 13.75 -2.57 -1.42
C ASN A 193 14.19 -2.97 0.00
N HIS A 194 13.39 -3.77 0.71
CA HIS A 194 13.70 -4.28 2.06
C HIS A 194 14.38 -5.66 2.07
N GLY A 195 14.81 -6.16 0.90
CA GLY A 195 15.57 -7.41 0.79
C GLY A 195 14.71 -8.67 0.60
N PHE A 196 13.42 -8.51 0.30
CA PHE A 196 12.54 -9.61 -0.09
C PHE A 196 12.56 -9.80 -1.60
N ALA A 197 12.32 -11.03 -2.06
CA ALA A 197 11.76 -11.20 -3.39
C ALA A 197 10.24 -11.02 -3.30
N THR A 198 9.62 -10.33 -4.24
CA THR A 198 8.18 -10.04 -4.15
C THR A 198 7.51 -10.24 -5.49
N ILE A 199 6.32 -10.82 -5.50
CA ILE A 199 5.58 -11.09 -6.72
C ILE A 199 4.20 -10.44 -6.64
N ALA A 200 3.99 -9.39 -7.43
CA ALA A 200 2.70 -8.75 -7.58
C ALA A 200 1.84 -9.57 -8.55
N VAL A 201 0.60 -9.86 -8.18
CA VAL A 201 -0.29 -10.71 -8.97
C VAL A 201 -1.54 -9.94 -9.39
N ALA A 202 -1.82 -9.92 -10.69
CA ALA A 202 -3.07 -9.49 -11.27
C ALA A 202 -3.90 -10.72 -11.68
N TYR A 203 -5.11 -10.81 -11.13
CA TYR A 203 -5.99 -11.97 -11.30
C TYR A 203 -7.33 -11.63 -11.97
N PHE A 204 -7.58 -10.35 -12.30
CA PHE A 204 -8.74 -9.90 -13.07
C PHE A 204 -8.53 -8.47 -13.63
N ALA A 205 -9.44 -8.06 -14.52
CA ALA A 205 -9.54 -6.73 -15.13
C ALA A 205 -8.37 -6.32 -16.04
N LEU A 206 -7.67 -7.29 -16.62
CA LEU A 206 -6.73 -7.11 -17.73
C LEU A 206 -7.13 -8.00 -18.90
N GLU A 207 -6.66 -7.66 -20.10
CA GLU A 207 -6.90 -8.46 -21.29
C GLU A 207 -6.31 -9.87 -21.12
N GLY A 208 -7.11 -10.91 -21.38
CA GLY A 208 -6.74 -12.30 -21.14
C GLY A 208 -7.01 -12.82 -19.72
N LEU A 209 -7.47 -11.97 -18.79
CA LEU A 209 -7.93 -12.37 -17.45
C LEU A 209 -9.45 -12.21 -17.32
N PRO A 210 -10.08 -12.79 -16.27
CA PRO A 210 -11.48 -12.51 -15.96
C PRO A 210 -11.77 -11.01 -15.92
N GLN A 211 -12.85 -10.58 -16.55
CA GLN A 211 -13.19 -9.15 -16.62
C GLN A 211 -13.64 -8.57 -15.26
N TYR A 212 -14.25 -9.41 -14.44
CA TYR A 212 -14.90 -9.01 -13.19
C TYR A 212 -14.42 -9.85 -12.02
N LEU A 213 -14.63 -9.34 -10.81
CA LEU A 213 -14.20 -9.98 -9.58
C LEU A 213 -15.23 -11.02 -9.12
N GLN A 214 -15.35 -12.12 -9.88
CA GLN A 214 -16.26 -13.22 -9.59
C GLN A 214 -15.65 -14.52 -10.09
N LYS A 215 -15.85 -15.61 -9.34
CA LYS A 215 -15.35 -16.95 -9.71
C LYS A 215 -13.85 -17.00 -10.04
N ILE A 216 -13.04 -16.21 -9.35
CA ILE A 216 -11.60 -16.20 -9.52
C ILE A 216 -11.00 -17.48 -8.90
N PRO A 217 -10.22 -18.28 -9.65
CA PRO A 217 -9.58 -19.48 -9.10
C PRO A 217 -8.61 -19.14 -7.97
N LEU A 218 -8.73 -19.83 -6.84
CA LEU A 218 -7.78 -19.73 -5.74
C LEU A 218 -6.41 -20.31 -6.13
N GLU A 219 -6.39 -21.19 -7.14
CA GLU A 219 -5.22 -21.77 -7.80
C GLU A 219 -4.23 -20.72 -8.30
N VAL A 220 -4.65 -19.48 -8.57
CA VAL A 220 -3.75 -18.36 -8.87
C VAL A 220 -2.63 -18.23 -7.81
N VAL A 221 -2.95 -18.41 -6.52
CA VAL A 221 -1.94 -18.37 -5.46
C VAL A 221 -1.03 -19.58 -5.51
N LYS A 222 -1.56 -20.77 -5.82
CA LYS A 222 -0.76 -21.99 -5.97
C LYS A 222 0.19 -21.90 -7.16
N GLU A 223 -0.27 -21.43 -8.31
CA GLU A 223 0.55 -21.16 -9.50
C GLU A 223 1.69 -20.18 -9.18
N THR A 224 1.38 -19.14 -8.39
CA THR A 224 2.37 -18.15 -7.95
C THR A 224 3.42 -18.79 -7.01
N ILE A 225 3.01 -19.63 -6.06
CA ILE A 225 3.91 -20.39 -5.19
C ILE A 225 4.84 -21.28 -6.03
N ASP A 226 4.29 -21.99 -7.01
CA ASP A 226 5.06 -22.91 -7.85
C ASP A 226 6.03 -22.16 -8.77
N ALA A 227 5.66 -20.98 -9.27
CA ALA A 227 6.55 -20.10 -10.02
C ALA A 227 7.70 -19.57 -9.15
N LEU A 228 7.43 -19.18 -7.90
CA LEU A 228 8.45 -18.77 -6.94
C LEU A 228 9.43 -19.91 -6.63
N LYS A 229 8.93 -21.11 -6.35
CA LYS A 229 9.76 -22.30 -6.03
C LYS A 229 10.72 -22.70 -7.15
N LYS A 230 10.36 -22.43 -8.41
CA LYS A 230 11.22 -22.70 -9.58
C LYS A 230 12.34 -21.66 -9.78
N ASN A 231 12.27 -20.51 -9.10
CA ASN A 231 13.25 -19.45 -9.30
C ASN A 231 14.47 -19.67 -8.39
N PRO A 232 15.70 -19.71 -8.95
CA PRO A 232 16.91 -20.04 -8.19
C PRO A 232 17.28 -19.01 -7.12
N HIS A 233 16.77 -17.78 -7.22
CA HIS A 233 17.01 -16.72 -6.23
C HIS A 233 16.07 -16.78 -5.02
N ILE A 234 15.09 -17.68 -5.02
CA ILE A 234 14.04 -17.74 -4.02
C ILE A 234 14.29 -18.87 -3.03
N ASP A 235 14.06 -18.56 -1.76
CA ASP A 235 13.97 -19.53 -0.69
C ASP A 235 12.57 -20.14 -0.68
N SER A 236 12.45 -21.36 -1.20
CA SER A 236 11.17 -22.05 -1.40
C SER A 236 10.43 -22.38 -0.11
N ASP A 237 11.11 -22.34 1.03
CA ASP A 237 10.55 -22.66 2.35
C ASP A 237 10.08 -21.41 3.09
N ARG A 238 10.39 -20.22 2.57
CA ARG A 238 10.08 -18.92 3.19
C ARG A 238 9.27 -18.06 2.25
N ILE A 239 8.01 -18.48 2.03
CA ILE A 239 7.03 -17.77 1.20
C ILE A 239 5.94 -17.16 2.09
N GLY A 240 5.84 -15.83 2.10
CA GLY A 240 4.77 -15.08 2.74
C GLY A 240 3.75 -14.54 1.74
N ILE A 241 2.65 -13.99 2.25
CA ILE A 241 1.60 -13.38 1.44
C ILE A 241 1.06 -12.10 2.11
N TYR A 242 1.11 -11.01 1.35
CA TYR A 242 0.47 -9.75 1.68
C TYR A 242 -0.82 -9.63 0.88
N GLY A 243 -1.92 -9.38 1.57
CA GLY A 243 -3.20 -9.10 0.94
C GLY A 243 -3.79 -7.80 1.43
N ARG A 244 -4.42 -7.04 0.53
CA ARG A 244 -5.23 -5.85 0.87
C ARG A 244 -6.68 -6.02 0.43
N SER A 245 -7.63 -5.67 1.30
CA SER A 245 -9.06 -5.68 0.98
C SER A 245 -9.51 -7.07 0.50
N LYS A 246 -10.08 -7.19 -0.70
CA LYS A 246 -10.38 -8.49 -1.34
C LYS A 246 -9.14 -9.39 -1.49
N GLY A 247 -7.95 -8.82 -1.69
CA GLY A 247 -6.70 -9.58 -1.65
C GLY A 247 -6.34 -10.08 -0.25
N ALA A 248 -6.77 -9.40 0.81
CA ALA A 248 -6.61 -9.89 2.19
C ALA A 248 -7.56 -11.05 2.51
N GLU A 249 -8.79 -10.99 1.99
CA GLU A 249 -9.74 -12.12 2.01
C GLU A 249 -9.15 -13.33 1.26
N MET A 250 -8.63 -13.12 0.05
CA MET A 250 -7.97 -14.17 -0.74
C MET A 250 -6.72 -14.72 -0.03
N ALA A 251 -5.87 -13.86 0.53
CA ALA A 251 -4.66 -14.27 1.24
C ALA A 251 -4.98 -15.13 2.49
N LEU A 252 -5.98 -14.73 3.28
CA LEU A 252 -6.46 -15.50 4.42
C LEU A 252 -6.99 -16.87 3.98
N LEU A 253 -7.84 -16.89 2.95
CA LEU A 253 -8.43 -18.11 2.39
C LEU A 253 -7.37 -19.04 1.80
N ALA A 254 -6.49 -18.54 0.96
CA ALA A 254 -5.39 -19.30 0.36
C ALA A 254 -4.48 -19.91 1.43
N GLY A 255 -4.20 -19.17 2.51
CA GLY A 255 -3.41 -19.65 3.64
C GLY A 255 -4.01 -20.88 4.35
N THR A 256 -5.33 -21.11 4.25
CA THR A 256 -5.95 -22.32 4.82
C THR A 256 -5.75 -23.56 3.95
N TYR A 257 -5.56 -23.38 2.64
CA TYR A 257 -5.41 -24.46 1.67
C TYR A 257 -3.95 -24.76 1.31
N PHE A 258 -3.07 -23.75 1.23
CA PHE A 258 -1.69 -23.89 0.76
C PHE A 258 -0.71 -23.73 1.92
N LYS A 259 -0.18 -24.86 2.40
CA LYS A 259 0.71 -24.94 3.59
C LYS A 259 2.11 -24.38 3.33
N GLU A 260 2.45 -24.10 2.08
CA GLU A 260 3.67 -23.41 1.66
C GLU A 260 3.69 -21.95 2.12
N ILE A 261 2.54 -21.34 2.41
CA ILE A 261 2.46 -19.98 2.93
C ILE A 261 2.84 -19.99 4.41
N LYS A 262 3.97 -19.36 4.73
CA LYS A 262 4.59 -19.34 6.07
C LYS A 262 4.39 -18.06 6.84
N CYS A 263 3.90 -16.99 6.23
CA CYS A 263 3.69 -15.71 6.92
C CYS A 263 2.61 -14.90 6.21
N LEU A 264 1.68 -14.30 6.95
CA LEU A 264 0.56 -13.55 6.39
C LEU A 264 0.51 -12.13 6.95
N VAL A 265 0.38 -11.14 6.07
CA VAL A 265 -0.02 -9.77 6.44
C VAL A 265 -1.30 -9.41 5.73
N LEU A 266 -2.34 -9.11 6.50
CA LEU A 266 -3.69 -8.85 6.01
C LEU A 266 -4.11 -7.43 6.32
N ASN A 267 -4.32 -6.62 5.29
CA ASN A 267 -4.71 -5.22 5.40
C ASN A 267 -6.18 -5.02 5.02
N SER A 268 -6.99 -4.54 5.96
CA SER A 268 -8.45 -4.49 5.90
C SER A 268 -9.08 -5.83 5.51
N PRO A 269 -8.84 -6.94 6.25
CA PRO A 269 -9.34 -8.26 5.89
C PRO A 269 -10.85 -8.43 6.02
N SER A 270 -11.39 -9.42 5.32
CA SER A 270 -12.67 -10.06 5.63
C SER A 270 -12.44 -11.43 6.29
N SER A 271 -13.12 -11.70 7.40
CA SER A 271 -13.17 -13.00 8.09
C SER A 271 -14.02 -14.04 7.33
N GLN A 272 -14.63 -13.63 6.23
CA GLN A 272 -15.61 -14.40 5.48
C GLN A 272 -15.34 -14.28 3.99
N VAL A 273 -15.66 -15.34 3.25
CA VAL A 273 -15.76 -15.24 1.80
C VAL A 273 -16.97 -14.39 1.45
N LEU A 274 -16.75 -13.30 0.74
CA LEU A 274 -17.82 -12.38 0.36
C LEU A 274 -18.24 -12.61 -1.10
N GLU A 275 -19.45 -12.19 -1.43
CA GLU A 275 -19.97 -12.22 -2.81
C GLU A 275 -19.04 -11.49 -3.81
N GLY A 276 -18.98 -12.03 -5.03
CA GLY A 276 -18.24 -11.43 -6.14
C GLY A 276 -18.92 -10.17 -6.69
N LEU A 277 -18.17 -9.38 -7.44
CA LEU A 277 -18.61 -8.12 -8.03
C LEU A 277 -18.56 -8.19 -9.56
N ASN A 278 -19.68 -7.87 -10.21
CA ASN A 278 -19.77 -7.58 -11.64
C ASN A 278 -19.91 -6.07 -11.82
N ARG A 279 -18.80 -5.41 -12.16
CA ARG A 279 -18.65 -3.95 -12.14
C ARG A 279 -18.98 -3.39 -10.73
N TRP A 280 -20.04 -2.61 -10.61
CA TRP A 280 -20.54 -2.02 -9.37
C TRP A 280 -21.69 -2.82 -8.73
N ARG A 281 -22.08 -3.97 -9.31
CA ARG A 281 -23.20 -4.80 -8.83
C ARG A 281 -22.67 -6.10 -8.23
N ASN A 282 -23.44 -6.66 -7.31
CA ASN A 282 -23.17 -8.00 -6.80
C ASN A 282 -23.43 -9.05 -7.88
N SER A 283 -22.57 -10.06 -7.95
CA SER A 283 -22.56 -11.08 -9.00
C SER A 283 -23.60 -12.18 -8.81
N LYS A 284 -24.13 -12.36 -7.59
CA LYS A 284 -24.87 -13.56 -7.15
C LYS A 284 -24.05 -14.84 -7.22
N THR A 285 -22.73 -14.71 -7.09
CA THR A 285 -21.77 -15.81 -7.13
C THR A 285 -20.65 -15.54 -6.12
N SER A 286 -19.89 -16.57 -5.77
CA SER A 286 -18.70 -16.41 -4.95
C SER A 286 -17.66 -15.54 -5.64
N THR A 287 -16.86 -14.82 -4.85
CA THR A 287 -15.66 -14.19 -5.40
C THR A 287 -14.65 -15.23 -5.86
N TRP A 288 -14.57 -16.37 -5.15
CA TRP A 288 -13.51 -17.35 -5.29
C TRP A 288 -14.05 -18.72 -5.69
N THR A 289 -13.28 -19.43 -6.50
CA THR A 289 -13.48 -20.85 -6.80
C THR A 289 -12.30 -21.67 -6.32
N LEU A 290 -12.54 -22.95 -6.07
CA LEU A 290 -11.51 -23.97 -5.87
C LEU A 290 -11.93 -25.20 -6.66
N GLN A 291 -11.04 -25.71 -7.51
CA GLN A 291 -11.31 -26.81 -8.43
C GLN A 291 -12.59 -26.56 -9.22
N THR A 292 -12.72 -25.34 -9.78
CA THR A 292 -13.88 -24.82 -10.52
C THR A 292 -15.20 -24.67 -9.74
N LYS A 293 -15.26 -25.12 -8.48
CA LYS A 293 -16.46 -25.01 -7.63
C LYS A 293 -16.44 -23.71 -6.85
N GLU A 294 -17.60 -23.07 -6.71
CA GLU A 294 -17.73 -21.87 -5.89
C GLU A 294 -17.48 -22.20 -4.42
N ILE A 295 -16.61 -21.43 -3.78
CA ILE A 295 -16.45 -21.49 -2.33
C ILE A 295 -17.68 -20.84 -1.69
N PRO A 296 -18.30 -21.43 -0.65
CA PRO A 296 -19.45 -20.83 0.02
C PRO A 296 -19.15 -19.39 0.41
N TYR A 297 -20.09 -18.48 0.13
CA TYR A 297 -19.90 -17.05 0.30
C TYR A 297 -21.07 -16.42 1.03
N ARG A 298 -20.83 -15.28 1.67
CA ARG A 298 -21.87 -14.44 2.26
C ARG A 298 -22.50 -13.56 1.20
N PRO A 299 -23.80 -13.72 0.89
CA PRO A 299 -24.49 -12.81 -0.01
C PRO A 299 -24.57 -11.40 0.59
N PHE A 300 -24.39 -10.39 -0.25
CA PHE A 300 -24.54 -9.00 0.13
C PHE A 300 -26.01 -8.69 0.42
N LYS A 301 -26.28 -8.13 1.59
CA LYS A 301 -27.60 -7.63 1.98
C LYS A 301 -27.49 -6.14 2.30
N PHE A 302 -28.31 -5.32 1.64
CA PHE A 302 -28.30 -3.86 1.86
C PHE A 302 -28.53 -3.48 3.34
N ARG A 303 -29.33 -4.27 4.06
CA ARG A 303 -29.55 -4.14 5.51
C ARG A 303 -28.25 -4.19 6.31
N ASP A 304 -27.29 -5.02 5.91
CA ASP A 304 -26.01 -5.16 6.61
C ASP A 304 -25.16 -3.88 6.48
N LEU A 305 -25.21 -3.23 5.31
CA LEU A 305 -24.56 -1.93 5.11
C LEU A 305 -25.19 -0.83 5.99
N ILE A 306 -26.52 -0.82 6.13
CA ILE A 306 -27.21 0.10 7.04
C ILE A 306 -26.76 -0.16 8.48
N PHE A 307 -26.79 -1.42 8.92
CA PHE A 307 -26.37 -1.81 10.26
C PHE A 307 -24.94 -1.42 10.58
N GLN A 308 -24.03 -1.62 9.64
CA GLN A 308 -22.65 -1.16 9.77
C GLN A 308 -22.60 0.37 9.97
N LYS A 309 -23.33 1.15 9.17
CA LYS A 309 -23.33 2.61 9.25
C LYS A 309 -23.88 3.15 10.59
N ILE A 310 -24.84 2.46 11.20
CA ILE A 310 -25.39 2.84 12.50
C ILE A 310 -24.66 2.19 13.69
N GLY A 311 -23.55 1.49 13.45
CA GLY A 311 -22.75 0.84 14.49
C GLY A 311 -23.41 -0.39 15.11
N TRP A 312 -24.47 -0.93 14.51
CA TRP A 312 -25.15 -2.10 15.03
C TRP A 312 -24.36 -3.37 14.71
N ARG A 313 -23.72 -3.93 15.73
CA ARG A 313 -22.95 -5.18 15.65
C ARG A 313 -23.72 -6.30 16.32
N ARG A 314 -24.03 -7.36 15.57
CA ARG A 314 -24.56 -8.60 16.13
C ARG A 314 -23.41 -9.58 16.34
N GLU A 315 -23.18 -9.97 17.59
CA GLU A 315 -22.25 -11.05 17.87
C GLU A 315 -22.78 -12.36 17.29
N ARG A 316 -21.94 -13.06 16.53
CA ARG A 316 -22.30 -14.34 15.90
C ARG A 316 -22.11 -15.46 16.92
N GLN A 317 -23.15 -16.27 17.12
CA GLN A 317 -23.14 -17.39 18.05
C GLN A 317 -22.48 -18.66 17.45
N ALA A 318 -22.45 -18.79 16.12
CA ALA A 318 -21.87 -19.93 15.43
C ALA A 318 -21.11 -19.49 14.16
N TYR A 319 -20.13 -20.31 13.76
CA TYR A 319 -19.48 -20.17 12.46
C TYR A 319 -20.39 -20.72 11.35
N LEU A 320 -20.40 -20.05 10.23
CA LEU A 320 -21.15 -20.41 9.02
C LEU A 320 -20.19 -20.96 7.97
N GLU A 321 -20.73 -21.61 6.94
CA GLU A 321 -19.97 -22.25 5.86
C GLU A 321 -19.02 -21.30 5.10
N TYR A 322 -19.32 -20.00 5.11
CA TYR A 322 -18.53 -18.96 4.45
C TYR A 322 -17.57 -18.22 5.40
N ASP A 323 -17.49 -18.60 6.69
CA ASP A 323 -16.43 -18.11 7.59
C ASP A 323 -15.11 -18.80 7.25
N ILE A 324 -14.04 -18.02 7.08
CA ILE A 324 -12.73 -18.56 6.70
C ILE A 324 -12.07 -19.21 7.93
N ALA A 325 -11.64 -20.45 7.78
CA ALA A 325 -11.10 -21.29 8.86
C ALA A 325 -9.62 -20.99 9.17
N ALA A 326 -9.38 -19.79 9.74
CA ALA A 326 -8.05 -19.26 10.03
C ALA A 326 -7.19 -20.14 10.97
N GLU A 327 -7.79 -21.08 11.71
CA GLU A 327 -7.08 -22.08 12.51
C GLU A 327 -6.23 -23.05 11.67
N TYR A 328 -6.49 -23.16 10.36
CA TYR A 328 -5.71 -23.98 9.44
C TYR A 328 -4.51 -23.26 8.80
N LEU A 329 -4.23 -22.01 9.18
CA LEU A 329 -3.02 -21.32 8.72
C LEU A 329 -1.76 -22.04 9.19
N SER A 330 -0.67 -21.92 8.42
CA SER A 330 0.61 -22.63 8.66
C SER A 330 1.75 -21.73 9.09
N GLY A 331 1.42 -20.53 9.57
CA GLY A 331 2.41 -19.55 9.96
C GLY A 331 1.81 -18.32 10.62
N PRO A 332 2.65 -17.42 11.14
CA PRO A 332 2.24 -16.20 11.80
C PRO A 332 1.40 -15.27 10.93
N ILE A 333 0.50 -14.53 11.58
CA ILE A 333 -0.45 -13.62 10.93
C ILE A 333 -0.48 -12.24 11.59
N LEU A 334 -0.32 -11.19 10.79
CA LEU A 334 -0.55 -9.80 11.18
C LEU A 334 -1.83 -9.29 10.50
N GLN A 335 -2.75 -8.77 11.30
CA GLN A 335 -3.98 -8.13 10.83
C GLN A 335 -3.89 -6.63 11.05
N ILE A 336 -4.15 -5.85 10.01
CA ILE A 336 -4.20 -4.40 10.04
C ILE A 336 -5.62 -3.99 9.64
N ALA A 337 -6.31 -3.26 10.51
CA ALA A 337 -7.67 -2.78 10.24
C ALA A 337 -7.89 -1.39 10.83
N SER A 338 -8.98 -0.75 10.41
CA SER A 338 -9.40 0.55 10.93
C SER A 338 -10.83 0.47 11.49
N LYS A 339 -11.09 1.21 12.57
CA LYS A 339 -12.45 1.44 13.09
C LYS A 339 -13.31 2.28 12.15
N ARG A 340 -12.68 3.04 11.26
CA ARG A 340 -13.33 3.95 10.32
C ARG A 340 -13.23 3.46 8.88
N ASP A 341 -13.08 2.16 8.69
CA ASP A 341 -13.14 1.51 7.39
C ASP A 341 -14.52 1.74 6.77
N GLU A 342 -14.53 2.48 5.66
CA GLU A 342 -15.73 2.92 4.95
C GLU A 342 -16.24 1.92 3.91
N VAL A 343 -15.54 0.79 3.70
CA VAL A 343 -15.91 -0.25 2.74
C VAL A 343 -16.62 -1.41 3.44
N TRP A 344 -16.05 -1.91 4.55
CA TRP A 344 -16.66 -2.95 5.38
C TRP A 344 -16.12 -2.90 6.82
N ASP A 345 -16.71 -3.65 7.75
CA ASP A 345 -16.29 -3.64 9.16
C ASP A 345 -15.02 -4.48 9.36
N ALA A 346 -13.88 -3.93 8.95
CA ALA A 346 -12.58 -4.60 9.04
C ALA A 346 -12.14 -4.81 10.50
N GLU A 347 -12.57 -3.95 11.43
CA GLU A 347 -12.34 -4.14 12.86
C GLU A 347 -13.06 -5.41 13.36
N LEU A 348 -14.37 -5.51 13.12
CA LEU A 348 -15.15 -6.69 13.52
C LEU A 348 -14.63 -7.95 12.84
N SER A 349 -14.27 -7.86 11.57
CA SER A 349 -13.63 -8.93 10.82
C SER A 349 -12.34 -9.43 11.49
N SER A 350 -11.43 -8.52 11.84
CA SER A 350 -10.17 -8.87 12.52
C SER A 350 -10.41 -9.40 13.94
N GLN A 351 -11.43 -8.89 14.65
CA GLN A 351 -11.85 -9.46 15.92
C GLN A 351 -12.37 -10.91 15.78
N ASN A 352 -13.11 -11.22 14.71
CA ASN A 352 -13.62 -12.56 14.46
C ASN A 352 -12.49 -13.56 14.13
N ILE A 353 -11.51 -13.13 13.32
CA ILE A 353 -10.30 -13.91 13.03
C ILE A 353 -9.57 -14.20 14.35
N GLU A 354 -9.25 -13.18 15.14
CA GLU A 354 -8.56 -13.37 16.42
C GLU A 354 -9.32 -14.27 17.40
N LYS A 355 -10.64 -14.08 17.53
CA LYS A 355 -11.50 -14.96 18.36
C LYS A 355 -11.40 -16.42 17.91
N ARG A 356 -11.37 -16.67 16.60
CA ARG A 356 -11.23 -18.01 16.03
C ARG A 356 -9.85 -18.61 16.31
N LEU A 357 -8.78 -17.85 16.08
CA LEU A 357 -7.41 -18.29 16.39
C LEU A 357 -7.26 -18.66 17.88
N LYS A 358 -7.81 -17.85 18.79
CA LYS A 358 -7.78 -18.14 20.24
C LYS A 358 -8.60 -19.38 20.59
N LYS A 359 -9.83 -19.51 20.05
CA LYS A 359 -10.71 -20.66 20.30
C LYS A 359 -10.05 -21.99 19.93
N TYR A 360 -9.31 -22.04 18.83
CA TYR A 360 -8.64 -23.25 18.36
C TYR A 360 -7.18 -23.36 18.79
N ARG A 361 -6.72 -22.53 19.74
CA ARG A 361 -5.35 -22.54 20.29
C ARG A 361 -4.28 -22.48 19.18
N PHE A 362 -4.46 -21.54 18.26
CA PHE A 362 -3.56 -21.35 17.12
C PHE A 362 -2.09 -21.28 17.57
N PRO A 363 -1.20 -22.14 17.02
CA PRO A 363 0.14 -22.32 17.57
C PRO A 363 1.14 -21.26 17.13
N PHE A 364 0.82 -20.47 16.11
CA PHE A 364 1.72 -19.44 15.58
C PHE A 364 1.41 -18.06 16.16
N TYR A 365 2.42 -17.18 16.11
CA TYR A 365 2.29 -15.80 16.53
C TYR A 365 1.18 -15.09 15.72
N HIS A 366 0.30 -14.38 16.40
CA HIS A 366 -0.75 -13.60 15.76
C HIS A 366 -0.83 -12.22 16.40
N GLU A 367 -0.96 -11.21 15.55
CA GLU A 367 -1.09 -9.82 15.97
C GLU A 367 -2.24 -9.13 15.22
N LYS A 368 -2.87 -8.17 15.89
CA LYS A 368 -3.95 -7.36 15.33
C LYS A 368 -3.74 -5.90 15.71
N LEU A 369 -3.62 -5.04 14.70
CA LEU A 369 -3.50 -3.59 14.82
C LEU A 369 -4.80 -2.93 14.36
N ILE A 370 -5.42 -2.13 15.24
CA ILE A 370 -6.66 -1.41 14.96
C ILE A 370 -6.39 0.10 15.05
N TYR A 371 -6.45 0.77 13.91
CA TYR A 371 -6.23 2.20 13.76
C TYR A 371 -7.54 3.01 13.83
N ASN A 372 -7.47 4.28 14.20
CA ASN A 372 -8.64 5.12 14.47
C ASN A 372 -8.85 6.23 13.42
N SER A 373 -7.80 6.67 12.73
CA SER A 373 -7.83 7.87 11.87
C SER A 373 -7.83 7.55 10.38
N CYS A 374 -7.06 6.55 9.95
CA CYS A 374 -7.14 5.99 8.59
C CYS A 374 -8.47 5.28 8.33
N GLY A 375 -8.80 5.02 7.06
CA GLY A 375 -9.92 4.16 6.67
C GLY A 375 -9.44 2.88 5.97
N HIS A 376 -10.15 2.45 4.92
CA HIS A 376 -9.82 1.26 4.13
C HIS A 376 -8.50 1.33 3.32
N MET A 377 -7.93 2.52 3.14
CA MET A 377 -6.72 2.79 2.36
C MET A 377 -5.56 3.12 3.29
N MET A 378 -5.00 2.10 3.93
CA MET A 378 -3.71 2.16 4.62
C MET A 378 -2.72 1.40 3.76
N THR A 379 -1.67 2.04 3.26
CA THR A 379 -0.77 1.40 2.28
C THR A 379 0.68 1.71 2.63
N ILE A 380 1.46 2.22 1.69
CA ILE A 380 2.89 2.50 1.84
C ILE A 380 3.06 3.76 2.69
N ALA A 381 4.11 3.80 3.50
CA ALA A 381 4.45 4.96 4.32
C ALA A 381 4.60 6.25 3.49
N TYR A 382 4.27 7.38 4.11
CA TYR A 382 4.41 8.74 3.61
C TYR A 382 3.63 9.10 2.33
N GLN A 383 2.87 8.19 1.73
CA GLN A 383 2.11 8.49 0.52
C GLN A 383 0.91 9.39 0.85
N PRO A 384 0.74 10.54 0.18
CA PRO A 384 -0.41 11.43 0.37
C PRO A 384 -1.73 10.67 0.35
N ASN A 385 -2.63 11.00 1.28
CA ASN A 385 -3.90 10.29 1.42
C ASN A 385 -5.08 11.23 1.65
N HIS A 386 -5.51 11.87 0.56
CA HIS A 386 -6.55 12.90 0.58
C HIS A 386 -7.97 12.36 0.63
N ARG A 387 -8.11 11.03 0.57
CA ARG A 387 -9.40 10.35 0.76
C ARG A 387 -10.02 10.65 2.12
N TYR A 388 -9.17 10.95 3.11
CA TYR A 388 -9.57 11.21 4.50
C TYR A 388 -9.43 12.68 4.90
N SER A 389 -9.58 13.61 3.95
CA SER A 389 -9.37 15.05 4.13
C SER A 389 -10.15 15.73 5.27
N LYS A 390 -11.22 15.11 5.76
CA LYS A 390 -12.00 15.59 6.92
C LYS A 390 -11.36 15.23 8.27
N ARG A 391 -10.22 14.55 8.29
CA ARG A 391 -9.52 14.05 9.48
C ARG A 391 -8.12 14.66 9.53
N SER A 392 -7.45 14.53 10.68
CA SER A 392 -6.09 15.02 10.85
C SER A 392 -5.14 14.27 9.91
N TRP A 393 -4.55 14.98 8.94
CA TRP A 393 -3.56 14.41 8.01
C TRP A 393 -2.32 13.90 8.76
N LYS A 394 -1.98 14.52 9.90
CA LYS A 394 -0.86 14.07 10.77
C LYS A 394 -1.13 12.68 11.33
N GLU A 395 -2.34 12.45 11.82
CA GLU A 395 -2.73 11.12 12.33
C GLU A 395 -2.76 10.10 11.19
N ILE A 396 -3.32 10.45 10.02
CA ILE A 396 -3.37 9.56 8.86
C ILE A 396 -1.96 9.17 8.42
N MET A 397 -1.03 10.13 8.34
CA MET A 397 0.36 9.88 8.01
C MET A 397 1.02 8.97 9.04
N ASN A 398 0.85 9.28 10.34
CA ASN A 398 1.44 8.50 11.43
C ASN A 398 0.94 7.04 11.45
N GLU A 399 -0.37 6.82 11.32
CA GLU A 399 -0.95 5.47 11.28
C GLU A 399 -0.54 4.72 10.01
N SER A 400 -0.48 5.39 8.85
CA SER A 400 0.02 4.78 7.62
C SER A 400 1.49 4.36 7.76
N ASN A 401 2.32 5.22 8.35
CA ASN A 401 3.74 4.93 8.60
C ASN A 401 3.93 3.78 9.58
N ASP A 402 3.20 3.78 10.69
CA ASP A 402 3.25 2.70 11.68
C ASP A 402 2.81 1.38 11.03
N SER A 403 1.65 1.33 10.38
CA SER A 403 1.15 0.11 9.74
C SER A 403 2.12 -0.48 8.71
N TRP A 404 2.77 0.37 7.91
CA TRP A 404 3.76 -0.07 6.94
C TRP A 404 5.04 -0.57 7.62
N LYS A 405 5.54 0.16 8.63
CA LYS A 405 6.71 -0.26 9.42
C LYS A 405 6.47 -1.61 10.10
N ARG A 406 5.27 -1.82 10.65
CA ARG A 406 4.86 -3.10 11.26
C ARG A 406 4.77 -4.21 10.22
N THR A 407 4.27 -3.92 9.01
CA THR A 407 4.25 -4.88 7.89
C THR A 407 5.66 -5.36 7.52
N VAL A 408 6.58 -4.42 7.27
CA VAL A 408 7.97 -4.74 6.89
C VAL A 408 8.68 -5.47 8.02
N GLY A 409 8.54 -4.98 9.27
CA GLY A 409 9.14 -5.60 10.46
C GLY A 409 8.63 -7.02 10.69
N PHE A 410 7.34 -7.25 10.54
CA PHE A 410 6.73 -8.58 10.70
C PHE A 410 7.33 -9.59 9.73
N TYR A 411 7.51 -9.24 8.46
CA TYR A 411 8.20 -10.13 7.52
C TYR A 411 9.66 -10.33 7.90
N LYS A 412 10.41 -9.28 8.26
CA LYS A 412 11.83 -9.41 8.64
C LYS A 412 12.05 -10.34 9.84
N GLU A 413 11.10 -10.35 10.78
CA GLU A 413 11.19 -11.18 11.99
C GLU A 413 10.65 -12.60 11.80
N ARG A 414 9.70 -12.80 10.89
CA ARG A 414 8.86 -14.00 10.86
C ARG A 414 8.91 -14.80 9.55
N LEU A 415 9.58 -14.29 8.52
CA LEU A 415 9.76 -14.92 7.21
C LEU A 415 11.23 -14.98 6.84
#